data_AF-A0A3P9H123-F1
#
_entry.id   AF-A0A3P9H123-F1
#
_cell.length_a   1.000
_cell.length_b   1.000
_cell.length_c   1.000
_cell.angle_alpha   90.00
_cell.angle_beta   90.00
_cell.angle_gamma   90.00
#
_symmetry.space_group_name_H-M   'P 1'
#
loop_
_entity.id
_entity.type
_entity.pdbx_description
1 polymer ?
#
loop_
_entity_poly.entity_id
_entity_poly.type
_entity_poly.pdbx_seq_one_letter_code
_entity_poly.pdbx_strand_id
1 'polypeptide(L)'
;LSLQEGGTVRQRYMDAERRYQAIKEEVKGRATDLDEAVSQSSQFHDKMDPLLETLEGAVQRLRQPPPVAAEVEKIREQLAEHRAQGLELDKLLPSFSALCARGEELISRAANDDPASQQQKLCFFSSENKQDRCLLRAEEREGKLNDVLDLAGKFWADVVALLTTLRDTQDIVKDLEDPGVDPSLIKQQIEAAEAIKAETDGLREELEFVRTLGADLIFACGETEKPEVKKTIDEVKTEAFPEVKNSLEALPEVDPPARPVCLSDECCLGGP
;
A
#
# COMPACT_ATOMS: atom_id res chain seq x y z
N LEU A 1 -33.18 41.82 -80.68
CA LEU A 1 -33.53 42.11 -79.28
C LEU A 1 -33.77 43.60 -79.16
N SER A 2 -34.94 44.02 -78.68
CA SER A 2 -35.21 45.42 -78.39
C SER A 2 -34.26 45.95 -77.31
N LEU A 3 -34.06 47.27 -77.23
CA LEU A 3 -33.25 47.91 -76.19
C LEU A 3 -33.66 47.47 -74.76
N GLN A 4 -34.96 47.22 -74.55
CA GLN A 4 -35.53 46.76 -73.29
C GLN A 4 -35.23 45.27 -73.00
N GLU A 5 -35.26 44.41 -74.02
CA GLU A 5 -34.91 42.98 -73.89
C GLU A 5 -33.41 42.79 -73.61
N GLY A 6 -32.55 43.60 -74.25
CA GLY A 6 -31.11 43.60 -74.01
C GLY A 6 -30.72 44.01 -72.59
N GLY A 7 -31.39 45.03 -72.03
CA GLY A 7 -31.20 45.45 -70.64
C GLY A 7 -31.61 44.36 -69.64
N THR A 8 -32.76 43.72 -69.86
CA THR A 8 -33.27 42.63 -69.01
C THR A 8 -32.35 41.41 -69.01
N VAL A 9 -31.83 41.01 -70.18
CA VAL A 9 -30.87 39.89 -70.29
C VAL A 9 -29.56 40.22 -69.58
N ARG A 10 -29.05 41.45 -69.73
CA ARG A 10 -27.83 41.89 -69.04
C ARG A 10 -28.00 41.88 -67.52
N GLN A 11 -29.16 42.32 -67.01
CA GLN A 11 -29.47 42.28 -65.59
C GLN A 11 -29.48 40.84 -65.05
N ARG A 12 -30.20 39.93 -65.72
CA ARG A 12 -30.25 38.51 -65.33
C ARG A 12 -28.87 37.86 -65.33
N TYR A 13 -28.02 38.21 -66.29
CA TYR A 13 -26.63 37.73 -66.34
C TYR A 13 -25.82 38.24 -65.14
N MET A 14 -25.88 39.55 -64.83
CA MET A 14 -25.19 40.11 -63.66
C MET A 14 -25.66 39.48 -62.34
N ASP A 15 -26.96 39.21 -62.20
CA ASP A 15 -27.51 38.57 -61.00
C ASP A 15 -27.18 37.08 -60.91
N ALA A 16 -27.00 36.40 -62.05
CA ALA A 16 -26.48 35.04 -62.09
C ALA A 16 -24.99 35.00 -61.73
N GLU A 17 -24.19 35.92 -62.26
CA GLU A 17 -22.76 36.05 -61.95
C GLU A 17 -22.54 36.34 -60.45
N ARG A 18 -23.30 37.27 -59.86
CA ARG A 18 -23.24 37.54 -58.41
C ARG A 18 -23.56 36.30 -57.57
N ARG A 19 -24.60 35.56 -57.93
CA ARG A 19 -24.97 34.32 -57.24
C ARG A 19 -23.91 33.25 -57.38
N TYR A 20 -23.33 33.10 -58.58
CA TYR A 20 -22.23 32.17 -58.82
C TYR A 20 -21.01 32.51 -57.95
N GLN A 21 -20.60 33.77 -57.89
CA GLN A 21 -19.49 34.20 -57.05
C GLN A 21 -19.78 33.97 -55.56
N ALA A 22 -21.00 34.28 -55.09
CA ALA A 22 -21.40 34.04 -53.70
C ALA A 22 -21.33 32.54 -53.34
N ILE A 23 -21.90 31.67 -54.17
CA ILE A 23 -21.84 30.20 -53.97
C ILE A 23 -20.39 29.72 -54.01
N LYS A 24 -19.57 30.25 -54.92
CA LYS A 24 -18.15 29.86 -55.04
C LYS A 24 -17.37 30.19 -53.77
N GLU A 25 -17.58 31.37 -53.20
CA GLU A 25 -16.94 31.75 -51.93
C GLU A 25 -17.48 30.92 -50.74
N GLU A 26 -18.79 30.65 -50.71
CA GLU A 26 -19.39 29.77 -49.69
C GLU A 26 -18.80 28.34 -49.76
N VAL A 27 -18.69 27.77 -50.95
CA VAL A 27 -18.11 26.44 -51.17
C VAL A 27 -16.63 26.41 -50.78
N LYS A 28 -15.86 27.46 -51.08
CA LYS A 28 -14.46 27.56 -50.64
C LYS A 28 -14.34 27.65 -49.12
N GLY A 29 -15.18 28.46 -48.48
CA GLY A 29 -15.23 28.54 -47.02
C GLY A 29 -15.54 27.18 -46.41
N ARG A 30 -16.59 26.52 -46.93
CA ARG A 30 -16.98 25.19 -46.47
C ARG A 30 -15.90 24.13 -46.68
N ALA A 31 -15.17 24.17 -47.79
CA ALA A 31 -14.06 23.26 -48.05
C ALA A 31 -12.93 23.47 -47.03
N THR A 32 -12.59 24.72 -46.71
CA THR A 32 -11.58 25.07 -45.70
C THR A 32 -11.98 24.56 -44.32
N ASP A 33 -13.23 24.78 -43.92
CA ASP A 33 -13.76 24.32 -42.63
C ASP A 33 -13.72 22.77 -42.52
N LEU A 34 -14.04 22.07 -43.61
CA LEU A 34 -14.01 20.61 -43.65
C LEU A 34 -12.58 20.06 -43.57
N ASP A 35 -11.63 20.65 -44.31
CA ASP A 35 -10.22 20.26 -44.25
C ASP A 35 -9.64 20.47 -42.84
N GLU A 36 -9.99 21.58 -42.19
CA GLU A 36 -9.61 21.85 -40.81
C GLU A 36 -10.23 20.83 -39.85
N ALA A 37 -11.53 20.53 -39.98
CA ALA A 37 -12.20 19.54 -39.14
C ALA A 37 -11.60 18.13 -39.27
N VAL A 38 -11.27 17.71 -40.51
CA VAL A 38 -10.60 16.42 -40.77
C VAL A 38 -9.23 16.39 -40.12
N SER A 39 -8.42 17.44 -40.29
CA SER A 39 -7.11 17.55 -39.65
C SER A 39 -7.22 17.52 -38.12
N GLN A 40 -8.19 18.23 -37.57
CA GLN A 40 -8.38 18.32 -36.12
C GLN A 40 -8.81 16.99 -35.50
N SER A 41 -9.72 16.27 -36.17
CA SER A 41 -10.20 14.95 -35.79
C SER A 41 -9.10 13.89 -35.86
N SER A 42 -8.34 13.83 -36.96
CA SER A 42 -7.21 12.89 -37.10
C SER A 42 -6.21 13.06 -35.97
N GLN A 43 -5.75 14.28 -35.72
CA GLN A 43 -4.78 14.56 -34.65
C GLN A 43 -5.30 14.21 -33.24
N PHE A 44 -6.61 14.30 -33.02
CA PHE A 44 -7.21 13.89 -31.75
C PHE A 44 -7.14 12.37 -31.60
N HIS A 45 -7.60 11.62 -32.60
CA HIS A 45 -7.58 10.15 -32.56
C HIS A 45 -6.15 9.58 -32.49
N ASP A 46 -5.23 10.11 -33.30
CA ASP A 46 -3.82 9.68 -33.33
C ASP A 46 -3.12 9.83 -31.96
N LYS A 47 -3.57 10.77 -31.13
CA LYS A 47 -3.01 11.02 -29.79
C LYS A 47 -3.80 10.37 -28.66
N MET A 48 -5.11 10.19 -28.84
CA MET A 48 -5.96 9.56 -27.83
C MET A 48 -5.72 8.07 -27.72
N ASP A 49 -5.55 7.35 -28.83
CA ASP A 49 -5.41 5.89 -28.79
C ASP A 49 -4.21 5.42 -27.94
N PRO A 50 -2.99 5.99 -28.08
CA PRO A 50 -1.85 5.61 -27.23
C PRO A 50 -2.04 5.93 -25.74
N LEU A 51 -2.75 7.03 -25.43
CA LEU A 51 -3.05 7.40 -24.04
C LEU A 51 -4.06 6.43 -23.41
N LEU A 52 -5.10 6.05 -24.17
CA LEU A 52 -6.07 5.06 -23.72
C LEU A 52 -5.43 3.70 -23.50
N GLU A 53 -4.52 3.28 -24.38
CA GLU A 53 -3.75 2.05 -24.20
C GLU A 53 -2.88 2.09 -22.93
N THR A 54 -2.21 3.23 -22.70
CA THR A 54 -1.38 3.42 -21.50
C THR A 54 -2.22 3.38 -20.22
N LEU A 55 -3.36 4.07 -20.20
CA LEU A 55 -4.32 4.06 -19.10
C LEU A 55 -4.89 2.66 -18.85
N GLU A 56 -5.27 1.93 -19.91
CA GLU A 56 -5.76 0.56 -19.81
C GLU A 56 -4.70 -0.37 -19.21
N GLY A 57 -3.45 -0.25 -19.64
CA GLY A 57 -2.32 -0.98 -19.05
C GLY A 57 -2.14 -0.68 -17.57
N ALA A 58 -2.25 0.57 -17.16
CA ALA A 58 -2.19 0.95 -15.74
C ALA A 58 -3.38 0.40 -14.93
N VAL A 59 -4.60 0.50 -15.46
CA VAL A 59 -5.80 -0.06 -14.84
C VAL A 59 -5.69 -1.57 -14.66
N GLN A 60 -5.14 -2.30 -15.64
CA GLN A 60 -4.94 -3.74 -15.55
C GLN A 60 -3.93 -4.11 -14.44
N ARG A 61 -2.79 -3.40 -14.36
CA ARG A 61 -1.81 -3.60 -13.28
C ARG A 61 -2.42 -3.33 -11.90
N LEU A 62 -3.16 -2.23 -11.75
CA LEU A 62 -3.82 -1.86 -10.49
C LEU A 62 -5.01 -2.76 -10.13
N ARG A 63 -5.58 -3.50 -11.09
CA ARG A 63 -6.64 -4.47 -10.83
C ARG A 63 -6.10 -5.75 -10.19
N GLN A 64 -4.87 -6.12 -10.51
CA GLN A 64 -4.19 -7.31 -9.99
C GLN A 64 -2.77 -6.94 -9.59
N PRO A 65 -2.61 -6.07 -8.56
CA PRO A 65 -1.28 -5.68 -8.13
C PRO A 65 -0.55 -6.89 -7.53
N PRO A 66 0.80 -6.90 -7.54
CA PRO A 66 1.57 -7.93 -6.86
C PRO A 66 1.15 -8.09 -5.39
N PRO A 67 1.22 -9.31 -4.83
CA PRO A 67 1.00 -9.52 -3.41
C PRO A 67 1.93 -8.62 -2.57
N VAL A 68 1.43 -8.12 -1.43
CA VAL A 68 2.24 -7.28 -0.54
C VAL A 68 3.25 -8.16 0.17
N ALA A 69 4.53 -7.78 0.14
CA ALA A 69 5.59 -8.49 0.84
C ALA A 69 5.43 -8.39 2.37
N ALA A 70 6.09 -9.27 3.14
CA ALA A 70 6.14 -9.13 4.61
C ALA A 70 7.43 -8.48 5.12
N GLU A 71 8.49 -8.44 4.30
CA GLU A 71 9.78 -7.82 4.65
C GLU A 71 9.79 -6.32 4.35
N VAL A 72 10.32 -5.52 5.28
CA VAL A 72 10.35 -4.05 5.21
C VAL A 72 11.02 -3.55 3.93
N GLU A 73 12.19 -4.10 3.56
CA GLU A 73 12.92 -3.66 2.36
C GLU A 73 12.15 -3.99 1.07
N LYS A 74 11.55 -5.18 0.98
CA LYS A 74 10.73 -5.57 -0.18
C LYS A 74 9.47 -4.69 -0.31
N ILE A 75 8.83 -4.32 0.80
CA ILE A 75 7.69 -3.39 0.77
C ILE A 75 8.15 -1.99 0.30
N ARG A 76 9.33 -1.53 0.72
CA ARG A 76 9.91 -0.26 0.25
C ARG A 76 10.18 -0.27 -1.25
N GLU A 77 10.70 -1.38 -1.78
CA GLU A 77 10.87 -1.58 -3.22
C GLU A 77 9.53 -1.51 -3.96
N GLN A 78 8.49 -2.21 -3.46
CA GLN A 78 7.14 -2.16 -4.02
C GLN A 78 6.56 -0.74 -4.01
N LEU A 79 6.79 0.04 -2.95
CA LEU A 79 6.40 1.45 -2.86
C LEU A 79 7.14 2.33 -3.86
N ALA A 80 8.45 2.13 -4.01
CA ALA A 80 9.26 2.89 -4.95
C ALA A 80 8.82 2.62 -6.40
N GLU A 81 8.58 1.35 -6.75
CA GLU A 81 8.07 0.97 -8.07
C GLU A 81 6.68 1.55 -8.33
N HIS A 82 5.76 1.44 -7.36
CA HIS A 82 4.40 2.00 -7.47
C HIS A 82 4.43 3.52 -7.69
N ARG A 83 5.24 4.25 -6.93
CA ARG A 83 5.41 5.71 -7.08
C ARG A 83 6.04 6.10 -8.40
N ALA A 84 7.03 5.33 -8.88
CA ALA A 84 7.62 5.57 -10.19
C ALA A 84 6.58 5.42 -11.30
N GLN A 85 5.72 4.39 -11.22
CA GLN A 85 4.60 4.22 -12.15
C GLN A 85 3.59 5.37 -12.06
N GLY A 86 3.29 5.87 -10.86
CA GLY A 86 2.44 7.05 -10.65
C GLY A 86 3.01 8.30 -11.31
N LEU A 87 4.31 8.56 -11.17
CA LEU A 87 4.97 9.70 -11.82
C LEU A 87 4.89 9.63 -13.35
N GLU A 88 4.97 8.43 -13.95
CA GLU A 88 4.77 8.29 -15.40
C GLU A 88 3.33 8.61 -15.82
N LEU A 89 2.33 8.27 -15.00
CA LEU A 89 0.92 8.65 -15.26
C LEU A 89 0.70 10.15 -15.10
N ASP A 90 1.30 10.77 -14.09
CA ASP A 90 1.19 12.21 -13.84
C ASP A 90 1.71 13.04 -15.02
N LYS A 91 2.78 12.58 -15.68
CA LYS A 91 3.31 13.21 -16.90
C LYS A 91 2.32 13.20 -18.06
N LEU A 92 1.38 12.26 -18.09
CA LEU A 92 0.37 12.13 -19.14
C LEU A 92 -0.87 12.99 -18.87
N LEU A 93 -1.13 13.39 -17.62
CA LEU A 93 -2.31 14.16 -17.22
C LEU A 93 -2.51 15.46 -18.03
N PRO A 94 -1.48 16.29 -18.31
CA PRO A 94 -1.66 17.49 -19.11
C PRO A 94 -2.10 17.18 -20.54
N SER A 95 -1.53 16.12 -21.14
CA SER A 95 -1.90 15.68 -22.49
C SER A 95 -3.31 15.12 -22.52
N PHE A 96 -3.68 14.33 -21.51
CA PHE A 96 -5.03 13.79 -21.37
C PHE A 96 -6.04 14.93 -21.21
N SER A 97 -5.81 15.88 -20.31
CA SER A 97 -6.70 17.04 -20.11
C SER A 97 -6.85 17.90 -21.37
N ALA A 98 -5.76 18.16 -22.09
CA ALA A 98 -5.81 18.92 -23.33
C ALA A 98 -6.59 18.19 -24.43
N LEU A 99 -6.45 16.87 -24.53
CA LEU A 99 -7.25 16.08 -25.46
C LEU A 99 -8.70 15.98 -24.99
N CYS A 100 -8.96 15.94 -23.69
CA CYS A 100 -10.30 16.00 -23.15
C CYS A 100 -11.03 17.27 -23.63
N ALA A 101 -10.42 18.44 -23.41
CA ALA A 101 -10.98 19.71 -23.87
C ALA A 101 -11.21 19.73 -25.39
N ARG A 102 -10.29 19.15 -26.17
CA ARG A 102 -10.43 19.05 -27.63
C ARG A 102 -11.53 18.08 -28.06
N GLY A 103 -11.70 16.97 -27.35
CA GLY A 103 -12.78 16.01 -27.58
C GLY A 103 -14.15 16.64 -27.33
N GLU A 104 -14.30 17.39 -26.24
CA GLU A 104 -15.52 18.17 -25.94
C GLU A 104 -15.83 19.19 -27.04
N GLU A 105 -14.80 19.91 -27.52
CA GLU A 105 -14.96 20.87 -28.61
C GLU A 105 -15.44 20.18 -29.91
N LEU A 106 -14.81 19.07 -30.31
CA LEU A 106 -15.21 18.31 -31.50
C LEU A 106 -16.66 17.80 -31.37
N ILE A 107 -17.00 17.29 -30.19
CA ILE A 107 -18.35 16.82 -29.85
C ILE A 107 -19.38 17.96 -29.95
N SER A 108 -19.04 19.17 -29.48
CA SER A 108 -19.94 20.34 -29.47
C SER A 108 -20.26 20.85 -30.88
N ARG A 109 -19.35 20.66 -31.84
CA ARG A 109 -19.51 21.07 -33.23
C ARG A 109 -20.33 20.06 -34.05
N ALA A 110 -20.46 18.82 -33.58
CA ALA A 110 -21.22 17.79 -34.25
C ALA A 110 -22.74 17.95 -34.01
N ALA A 111 -23.55 17.53 -34.98
CA ALA A 111 -25.01 17.53 -34.81
C ALA A 111 -25.41 16.56 -33.70
N ASN A 112 -26.36 16.97 -32.82
CA ASN A 112 -26.72 16.18 -31.64
C ASN A 112 -27.35 14.81 -31.94
N ASP A 113 -27.93 14.65 -33.13
CA ASP A 113 -28.56 13.40 -33.60
C ASP A 113 -27.64 12.52 -34.46
N ASP A 114 -26.34 12.87 -34.57
CA ASP A 114 -25.37 12.05 -35.28
C ASP A 114 -24.92 10.85 -34.40
N PRO A 115 -25.17 9.59 -34.83
CA PRO A 115 -24.73 8.40 -34.10
C PRO A 115 -23.21 8.37 -33.84
N ALA A 116 -22.41 8.93 -34.75
CA ALA A 116 -20.95 8.98 -34.59
C ALA A 116 -20.56 9.93 -33.45
N SER A 117 -21.19 11.11 -33.36
CA SER A 117 -21.05 12.03 -32.23
C SER A 117 -21.43 11.40 -30.89
N GLN A 118 -22.51 10.62 -30.86
CA GLN A 118 -22.93 9.92 -29.63
C GLN A 118 -21.91 8.84 -29.20
N GLN A 119 -21.37 8.07 -30.13
CA GLN A 119 -20.32 7.09 -29.84
C GLN A 119 -19.05 7.77 -29.32
N GLN A 120 -18.67 8.91 -29.88
CA GLN A 120 -17.50 9.67 -29.45
C GLN A 120 -17.68 10.24 -28.04
N LYS A 121 -18.88 10.76 -27.70
CA LYS A 121 -19.26 11.16 -26.34
C LYS A 121 -19.08 9.99 -25.34
N LEU A 122 -19.56 8.80 -25.68
CA LEU A 122 -19.45 7.63 -24.80
C LEU A 122 -18.00 7.19 -24.58
N CYS A 123 -17.19 7.12 -25.63
CA CYS A 123 -15.77 6.82 -25.53
C CYS A 123 -15.03 7.84 -24.65
N PHE A 124 -15.39 9.11 -24.79
CA PHE A 124 -14.84 10.21 -24.00
C PHE A 124 -15.12 10.06 -22.51
N PHE A 125 -16.40 9.98 -22.11
CA PHE A 125 -16.76 9.82 -20.69
C PHE A 125 -16.20 8.51 -20.11
N SER A 126 -16.12 7.44 -20.91
CA SER A 126 -15.48 6.21 -20.48
C SER A 126 -13.99 6.40 -20.19
N SER A 127 -13.29 7.28 -20.91
CA SER A 127 -11.87 7.54 -20.68
C SER A 127 -11.62 8.32 -19.40
N GLU A 128 -12.44 9.33 -19.11
CA GLU A 128 -12.36 10.10 -17.85
C GLU A 128 -12.65 9.19 -16.66
N ASN A 129 -13.72 8.38 -16.75
CA ASN A 129 -14.03 7.43 -15.68
C ASN A 129 -12.91 6.41 -15.45
N LYS A 130 -12.23 5.95 -16.52
CA LYS A 130 -11.08 5.05 -16.39
C LYS A 130 -9.92 5.73 -15.68
N GLN A 131 -9.64 7.00 -15.97
CA GLN A 131 -8.60 7.77 -15.31
C GLN A 131 -8.91 7.92 -13.81
N ASP A 132 -10.12 8.35 -13.45
CA ASP A 132 -10.50 8.54 -12.04
C ASP A 132 -10.37 7.23 -11.25
N ARG A 133 -10.82 6.12 -11.84
CA ARG A 133 -10.68 4.78 -11.24
C ARG A 133 -9.23 4.33 -11.12
N CYS A 134 -8.38 4.72 -12.06
CA CYS A 134 -6.95 4.44 -12.01
C CYS A 134 -6.31 5.17 -10.83
N LEU A 135 -6.61 6.47 -10.68
CA LEU A 135 -6.08 7.29 -9.58
C LEU A 135 -6.54 6.78 -8.22
N LEU A 136 -7.84 6.49 -8.06
CA LEU A 136 -8.37 5.95 -6.81
C LEU A 136 -7.71 4.62 -6.43
N ARG A 137 -7.56 3.69 -7.37
CA ARG A 137 -6.89 2.40 -7.10
C ARG A 137 -5.41 2.56 -6.80
N ALA A 138 -4.74 3.53 -7.44
CA ALA A 138 -3.35 3.82 -7.16
C ALA A 138 -3.18 4.35 -5.73
N GLU A 139 -4.06 5.23 -5.28
CA GLU A 139 -4.10 5.73 -3.90
C GLU A 139 -4.41 4.61 -2.89
N GLU A 140 -5.43 3.79 -3.15
CA GLU A 140 -5.76 2.62 -2.30
C GLU A 140 -4.58 1.66 -2.17
N ARG A 141 -3.87 1.40 -3.28
CA ARG A 141 -2.70 0.52 -3.28
C ARG A 141 -1.53 1.13 -2.50
N GLU A 142 -1.25 2.42 -2.68
CA GLU A 142 -0.21 3.11 -1.92
C GLU A 142 -0.53 3.13 -0.43
N GLY A 143 -1.77 3.45 -0.05
CA GLY A 143 -2.23 3.39 1.34
C GLY A 143 -1.99 2.01 1.94
N LYS A 144 -2.45 0.95 1.27
CA LYS A 144 -2.22 -0.43 1.72
C LYS A 144 -0.73 -0.77 1.89
N LEU A 145 0.13 -0.33 0.97
CA LEU A 145 1.58 -0.58 1.10
C LEU A 145 2.18 0.14 2.30
N ASN A 146 1.79 1.39 2.58
CA ASN A 146 2.26 2.12 3.75
C ASN A 146 1.76 1.49 5.05
N ASP A 147 0.49 1.12 5.13
CA ASP A 147 -0.08 0.46 6.32
C ASP A 147 0.66 -0.84 6.65
N VAL A 148 0.94 -1.66 5.63
CA VAL A 148 1.68 -2.92 5.81
C VAL A 148 3.16 -2.66 6.10
N LEU A 149 3.77 -1.61 5.55
CA LEU A 149 5.14 -1.21 5.87
C LEU A 149 5.29 -0.87 7.35
N ASP A 150 4.37 -0.07 7.89
CA ASP A 150 4.38 0.32 9.30
C ASP A 150 4.17 -0.90 10.22
N LEU A 151 3.24 -1.78 9.84
CA LEU A 151 2.96 -3.02 10.56
C LEU A 151 4.16 -3.97 10.57
N ALA A 152 4.75 -4.22 9.39
CA ALA A 152 5.95 -5.05 9.25
C ALA A 152 7.12 -4.44 10.03
N GLY A 153 7.33 -3.13 9.93
CA GLY A 153 8.39 -2.43 10.66
C GLY A 153 8.31 -2.64 12.17
N LYS A 154 7.11 -2.50 12.74
CA LYS A 154 6.87 -2.78 14.17
C LYS A 154 7.10 -4.25 14.50
N PHE A 155 6.47 -5.16 13.75
CA PHE A 155 6.60 -6.60 13.99
C PHE A 155 8.06 -7.05 14.03
N TRP A 156 8.84 -6.72 13.00
CA TRP A 156 10.24 -7.16 12.93
C TRP A 156 11.13 -6.49 13.97
N ALA A 157 10.89 -5.21 14.30
CA ALA A 157 11.62 -4.53 15.37
C ALA A 157 11.36 -5.18 16.73
N ASP A 158 10.09 -5.47 17.04
CA ASP A 158 9.70 -6.03 18.33
C ASP A 158 10.14 -7.50 18.47
N VAL A 159 10.11 -8.29 17.38
CA VAL A 159 10.71 -9.63 17.36
C VAL A 159 12.20 -9.57 17.68
N VAL A 160 12.95 -8.67 17.03
CA VAL A 160 14.40 -8.53 17.26
C VAL A 160 14.69 -8.09 18.68
N ALA A 161 13.92 -7.12 19.21
CA ALA A 161 14.06 -6.66 20.59
C ALA A 161 13.80 -7.81 21.57
N LEU A 162 12.71 -8.55 21.39
CA LEU A 162 12.33 -9.66 22.25
C LEU A 162 13.37 -10.80 22.23
N LEU A 163 13.82 -11.21 21.05
CA LEU A 163 14.87 -12.23 20.92
C LEU A 163 16.20 -11.78 21.54
N THR A 164 16.54 -10.50 21.41
CA THR A 164 17.75 -9.93 22.04
C THR A 164 17.63 -10.01 23.55
N THR A 165 16.52 -9.54 24.13
CA THR A 165 16.31 -9.59 25.57
C THR A 165 16.32 -11.04 26.08
N LEU A 166 15.64 -11.97 25.41
CA LEU A 166 15.64 -13.39 25.81
C LEU A 166 17.04 -13.99 25.80
N ARG A 167 17.86 -13.69 24.78
CA ARG A 167 19.25 -14.14 24.73
C ARG A 167 20.07 -13.52 25.85
N ASP A 168 19.94 -12.23 26.09
CA ASP A 168 20.69 -11.53 27.13
C ASP A 168 20.30 -12.07 28.52
N THR A 169 19.01 -12.34 28.76
CA THR A 169 18.53 -13.03 29.96
C THR A 169 19.11 -14.44 30.06
N GLN A 170 19.14 -15.21 28.97
CA GLN A 170 19.72 -16.55 28.95
C GLN A 170 21.21 -16.54 29.33
N ASP A 171 21.96 -15.55 28.87
CA ASP A 171 23.38 -15.39 29.19
C ASP A 171 23.57 -15.00 30.67
N ILE A 172 22.74 -14.10 31.20
CA ILE A 172 22.72 -13.78 32.64
C ILE A 172 22.46 -15.04 33.47
N VAL A 173 21.49 -15.87 33.08
CA VAL A 173 21.15 -17.11 33.80
C VAL A 173 22.30 -18.13 33.76
N LYS A 174 23.03 -18.22 32.64
CA LYS A 174 24.21 -19.10 32.51
C LYS A 174 25.38 -18.64 33.37
N ASP A 175 25.52 -17.33 33.56
CA ASP A 175 26.60 -16.72 34.33
C ASP A 175 26.31 -16.62 35.84
N LEU A 176 25.14 -17.10 36.30
CA LEU A 176 24.84 -17.21 37.72
C LEU A 176 25.84 -18.14 38.42
N GLU A 177 26.43 -17.65 39.51
CA GLU A 177 27.39 -18.42 40.31
C GLU A 177 26.73 -19.60 41.01
N ASP A 178 27.51 -20.65 41.28
CA ASP A 178 27.09 -21.76 42.13
C ASP A 178 26.62 -21.25 43.52
N PRO A 179 25.71 -21.97 44.19
CA PRO A 179 25.23 -21.58 45.51
C PRO A 179 26.38 -21.37 46.50
N GLY A 180 26.43 -20.20 47.11
CA GLY A 180 27.40 -19.89 48.15
C GLY A 180 27.18 -20.72 49.42
N VAL A 181 28.15 -20.67 50.36
CA VAL A 181 28.00 -21.32 51.69
C VAL A 181 27.51 -20.38 52.78
N ASP A 182 27.63 -19.07 52.58
CA ASP A 182 27.13 -18.05 53.51
C ASP A 182 25.63 -17.82 53.30
N PRO A 183 24.78 -18.01 54.32
CA PRO A 183 23.34 -17.73 54.23
C PRO A 183 22.99 -16.35 53.68
N SER A 184 23.81 -15.33 53.94
CA SER A 184 23.55 -13.98 53.44
C SER A 184 23.73 -13.87 51.92
N LEU A 185 24.78 -14.52 51.39
CA LEU A 185 25.06 -14.61 49.95
C LEU A 185 24.00 -15.44 49.24
N ILE A 186 23.61 -16.59 49.80
CA ILE A 186 22.54 -17.44 49.26
C ILE A 186 21.24 -16.62 49.12
N LYS A 187 20.89 -15.82 50.14
CA LYS A 187 19.69 -14.96 50.08
C LYS A 187 19.77 -13.93 48.94
N GLN A 188 20.94 -13.32 48.72
CA GLN A 188 21.14 -12.39 47.60
C GLN A 188 21.03 -13.09 46.24
N GLN A 189 21.57 -14.31 46.11
CA GLN A 189 21.46 -15.12 44.89
C GLN A 189 20.00 -15.49 44.58
N ILE A 190 19.20 -15.84 45.59
CA ILE A 190 17.76 -16.09 45.43
C ILE A 190 17.04 -14.83 44.95
N GLU A 191 17.26 -13.69 45.63
CA GLU A 191 16.62 -12.42 45.28
C GLU A 191 16.94 -12.02 43.82
N ALA A 192 18.18 -12.24 43.36
CA ALA A 192 18.59 -12.01 41.99
C ALA A 192 17.87 -12.96 41.00
N ALA A 193 17.80 -14.26 41.30
CA ALA A 193 17.09 -15.23 40.47
C ALA A 193 15.58 -14.95 40.39
N GLU A 194 14.96 -14.55 41.51
CA GLU A 194 13.56 -14.13 41.56
C GLU A 194 13.31 -12.88 40.73
N ALA A 195 14.23 -11.91 40.73
CA ALA A 195 14.15 -10.71 39.89
C ALA A 195 14.20 -11.08 38.40
N ILE A 196 15.14 -11.92 37.98
CA ILE A 196 15.26 -12.38 36.59
C ILE A 196 13.99 -13.13 36.16
N LYS A 197 13.45 -13.98 37.05
CA LYS A 197 12.19 -14.68 36.79
C LYS A 197 11.02 -13.72 36.61
N ALA A 198 10.91 -12.71 37.46
CA ALA A 198 9.87 -11.69 37.35
C ALA A 198 9.98 -10.89 36.04
N GLU A 199 11.19 -10.51 35.63
CA GLU A 199 11.43 -9.86 34.33
C GLU A 199 11.05 -10.77 33.16
N THR A 200 11.45 -12.03 33.20
CA THR A 200 11.12 -13.03 32.16
C THR A 200 9.62 -13.28 32.04
N ASP A 201 8.91 -13.31 33.17
CA ASP A 201 7.44 -13.41 33.18
C ASP A 201 6.78 -12.17 32.56
N GLY A 202 7.37 -10.99 32.77
CA GLY A 202 6.98 -9.73 32.12
C GLY A 202 7.01 -9.83 30.59
N LEU A 203 8.08 -10.42 30.04
CA LEU A 203 8.29 -10.59 28.59
C LEU A 203 7.13 -11.31 27.87
N ARG A 204 6.29 -12.05 28.60
CA ARG A 204 5.10 -12.73 28.05
C ARG A 204 4.12 -11.74 27.41
N GLU A 205 4.00 -10.54 27.95
CA GLU A 205 3.12 -9.52 27.39
C GLU A 205 3.64 -9.04 26.03
N GLU A 206 4.96 -8.83 25.91
CA GLU A 206 5.64 -8.51 24.64
C GLU A 206 5.47 -9.64 23.62
N LEU A 207 5.54 -10.90 24.03
CA LEU A 207 5.29 -12.05 23.15
C LEU A 207 3.85 -12.02 22.57
N GLU A 208 2.86 -11.72 23.39
CA GLU A 208 1.47 -11.61 22.93
C GLU A 208 1.26 -10.40 22.00
N PHE A 209 1.99 -9.31 22.23
CA PHE A 209 1.99 -8.16 21.32
C PHE A 209 2.59 -8.53 19.95
N VAL A 210 3.77 -9.15 19.94
CA VAL A 210 4.42 -9.68 18.73
C VAL A 210 3.50 -10.66 17.99
N ARG A 211 2.80 -11.54 18.71
CA ARG A 211 1.84 -12.49 18.13
C ARG A 211 0.66 -11.78 17.47
N THR A 212 0.18 -10.69 18.07
CA THR A 212 -0.91 -9.88 17.51
C THR A 212 -0.46 -9.16 16.25
N LEU A 213 0.68 -8.46 16.29
CA LEU A 213 1.27 -7.81 15.12
C LEU A 213 1.52 -8.81 13.98
N GLY A 214 2.03 -10.00 14.33
CA GLY A 214 2.27 -11.06 13.37
C GLY A 214 1.00 -11.60 12.72
N ALA A 215 -0.09 -11.74 13.49
CA ALA A 215 -1.39 -12.14 12.96
C ALA A 215 -1.96 -11.08 11.99
N ASP A 216 -1.85 -9.81 12.35
CA ASP A 216 -2.26 -8.69 11.49
C ASP A 216 -1.41 -8.66 10.20
N LEU A 217 -0.10 -8.88 10.31
CA LEU A 217 0.80 -8.92 9.16
C LEU A 217 0.46 -10.08 8.22
N ILE A 218 0.21 -11.26 8.77
CA ILE A 218 -0.26 -12.46 8.03
C ILE A 218 -1.59 -12.19 7.31
N PHE A 219 -2.48 -11.40 7.90
CA PHE A 219 -3.74 -11.03 7.27
C PHE A 219 -3.53 -10.07 6.09
N ALA A 220 -2.57 -9.16 6.20
CA ALA A 220 -2.38 -8.08 5.24
C ALA A 220 -1.42 -8.41 4.07
N CYS A 221 -0.46 -9.32 4.27
CA CYS A 221 0.54 -9.72 3.28
C CYS A 221 0.06 -10.80 2.30
N GLY A 222 0.87 -11.09 1.28
CA GLY A 222 0.63 -12.13 0.29
C GLY A 222 0.70 -13.56 0.85
N GLU A 223 -0.03 -14.50 0.25
CA GLU A 223 -0.06 -15.92 0.70
C GLU A 223 1.33 -16.57 0.79
N THR A 224 2.25 -16.19 -0.10
CA THR A 224 3.64 -16.70 -0.14
C THR A 224 4.47 -16.24 1.04
N GLU A 225 4.10 -15.12 1.67
CA GLU A 225 4.86 -14.48 2.75
C GLU A 225 4.46 -15.02 4.12
N LYS A 226 3.21 -15.49 4.26
CA LYS A 226 2.63 -15.96 5.52
C LYS A 226 3.45 -17.05 6.24
N PRO A 227 4.05 -18.05 5.55
CA PRO A 227 4.80 -19.10 6.23
C PRO A 227 6.00 -18.58 7.00
N GLU A 228 6.68 -17.56 6.48
CA GLU A 228 7.88 -17.00 7.11
C GLU A 228 7.54 -16.24 8.39
N VAL A 229 6.50 -15.39 8.34
CA VAL A 229 6.00 -14.67 9.53
C VAL A 229 5.55 -15.66 10.61
N LYS A 230 4.84 -16.73 10.24
CA LYS A 230 4.42 -17.79 11.18
C LYS A 230 5.62 -18.49 11.81
N LYS A 231 6.60 -18.87 10.99
CA LYS A 231 7.82 -19.52 11.45
C LYS A 231 8.54 -18.67 12.51
N THR A 232 8.68 -17.38 12.28
CA THR A 232 9.30 -16.46 13.26
C THR A 232 8.52 -16.39 14.57
N ILE A 233 7.18 -16.28 14.52
CA ILE A 233 6.35 -16.27 15.74
C ILE A 233 6.49 -17.60 16.50
N ASP A 234 6.49 -18.72 15.78
CA ASP A 234 6.62 -20.04 16.37
C ASP A 234 8.01 -20.22 17.02
N GLU A 235 9.10 -19.81 16.36
CA GLU A 235 10.46 -19.83 16.92
C GLU A 235 10.56 -19.09 18.26
N VAL A 236 10.05 -17.86 18.34
CA VAL A 236 10.05 -17.09 19.60
C VAL A 236 9.24 -17.81 20.68
N LYS A 237 8.07 -18.34 20.32
CA LYS A 237 7.11 -18.94 21.26
C LYS A 237 7.54 -20.33 21.77
N THR A 238 8.07 -21.17 20.89
CA THR A 238 8.31 -22.59 21.18
C THR A 238 9.76 -22.91 21.49
N GLU A 239 10.70 -22.03 21.11
CA GLU A 239 12.13 -22.27 21.31
C GLU A 239 12.71 -21.24 22.29
N ALA A 240 12.73 -19.96 21.93
CA ALA A 240 13.45 -18.95 22.70
C ALA A 240 12.87 -18.74 24.12
N PHE A 241 11.55 -18.61 24.24
CA PHE A 241 10.91 -18.43 25.55
C PHE A 241 11.06 -19.63 26.49
N PRO A 242 10.74 -20.86 26.05
CA PRO A 242 10.90 -22.03 26.90
C PRO A 242 12.35 -22.28 27.31
N GLU A 243 13.34 -21.93 26.48
CA GLU A 243 14.76 -22.10 26.82
C GLU A 243 15.16 -21.33 28.08
N VAL A 244 14.83 -20.03 28.13
CA VAL A 244 15.10 -19.17 29.30
C VAL A 244 14.34 -19.68 30.52
N LYS A 245 13.06 -20.02 30.34
CA LYS A 245 12.21 -20.49 31.43
C LYS A 245 12.73 -21.80 32.04
N ASN A 246 13.12 -22.77 31.20
CA ASN A 246 13.66 -24.04 31.67
C ASN A 246 14.99 -23.85 32.42
N SER A 247 15.82 -22.90 31.97
CA SER A 247 17.08 -22.56 32.64
C SER A 247 16.84 -21.98 34.05
N LEU A 248 15.83 -21.11 34.19
CA LEU A 248 15.43 -20.55 35.48
C LEU A 248 14.80 -21.59 36.42
N GLU A 249 13.98 -22.50 35.89
CA GLU A 249 13.35 -23.59 36.67
C GLU A 249 14.36 -24.64 37.14
N ALA A 250 15.52 -24.75 36.48
CA ALA A 250 16.60 -25.65 36.89
C ALA A 250 17.47 -25.09 38.04
N LEU A 251 17.27 -23.81 38.43
CA LEU A 251 17.98 -23.25 39.57
C LEU A 251 17.52 -23.92 40.88
N PRO A 252 18.45 -24.23 41.80
CA PRO A 252 18.11 -24.94 43.03
C PRO A 252 17.12 -24.13 43.89
N GLU A 253 15.99 -24.73 44.24
CA GLU A 253 15.07 -24.17 45.24
C GLU A 253 15.77 -24.18 46.60
N VAL A 254 15.91 -23.01 47.22
CA VAL A 254 16.41 -22.93 48.60
C VAL A 254 15.21 -23.09 49.53
N ASP A 255 15.09 -24.29 50.11
CA ASP A 255 14.12 -24.55 51.16
C ASP A 255 14.29 -23.49 52.28
N PRO A 256 13.20 -22.84 52.74
CA PRO A 256 13.29 -21.89 53.84
C PRO A 256 13.93 -22.60 55.04
N PRO A 257 14.80 -21.91 55.81
CA PRO A 257 15.49 -22.52 56.93
C PRO A 257 14.46 -23.17 57.84
N ALA A 258 14.62 -24.48 58.07
CA ALA A 258 13.74 -25.24 58.94
C ALA A 258 13.57 -24.45 60.25
N ARG A 259 12.30 -24.22 60.65
CA ARG A 259 11.99 -23.53 61.91
C ARG A 259 12.86 -24.14 63.01
N PRO A 260 13.51 -23.33 63.86
CA PRO A 260 14.32 -23.86 64.94
C PRO A 260 13.43 -24.78 65.78
N VAL A 261 13.77 -26.06 65.80
CA VAL A 261 13.15 -27.04 66.69
C VAL A 261 13.58 -26.59 68.09
N CYS A 262 12.62 -26.09 68.87
CA CYS A 262 12.82 -25.82 70.29
C CYS A 262 13.14 -27.15 70.99
N LEU A 263 14.43 -27.48 71.11
CA LEU A 263 14.91 -28.48 72.05
C LEU A 263 14.92 -27.83 73.43
N SER A 264 13.76 -27.82 74.07
CA SER A 264 13.67 -27.64 75.52
C SER A 264 13.10 -28.92 76.11
N ASP A 265 13.97 -29.94 76.16
CA ASP A 265 13.96 -30.89 77.26
C ASP A 265 14.70 -30.24 78.43
N GLU A 266 14.17 -30.45 79.64
CA GLU A 266 14.71 -30.15 80.97
C GLU A 266 14.05 -29.02 81.80
N CYS A 267 13.77 -29.40 83.05
CA CYS A 267 13.13 -28.72 84.18
C CYS A 267 11.59 -28.77 84.14
N CYS A 268 10.89 -29.62 84.90
CA CYS A 268 11.09 -29.88 86.32
C CYS A 268 10.68 -31.31 86.74
N LEU A 269 11.66 -32.05 87.26
CA LEU A 269 11.45 -33.03 88.31
C LEU A 269 11.04 -32.30 89.59
N GLY A 270 10.00 -32.81 90.28
CA GLY A 270 9.60 -32.29 91.59
C GLY A 270 8.35 -32.98 92.13
N GLY A 271 8.49 -34.26 92.51
CA GLY A 271 7.62 -34.85 93.55
C GLY A 271 8.18 -34.53 94.95
N PRO A 272 7.59 -35.05 96.05
CA PRO A 272 6.52 -36.04 96.15
C PRO A 272 5.13 -35.46 96.45
#